data_AF-A0A943QMG8-F1
#
_entry.id   AF-A0A943QMG8-F1
#
_cell.length_a   1.000
_cell.length_b   1.000
_cell.length_c   1.000
_cell.angle_alpha   90.00
_cell.angle_beta   90.00
_cell.angle_gamma   90.00
#
_symmetry.space_group_name_H-M   'P 1'
#
loop_
_entity.id
_entity.type
_entity.pdbx_description
1 polymer ?
#
loop_
_entity_poly.entity_id
_entity_poly.type
_entity_poly.pdbx_seq_one_letter_code
_entity_poly.pdbx_strand_id
1 'polypeptide(L)'
;DVGSQKARYVRITIEDYSPTQEGSTISWNTVSMYEVEIYNNEPVEPEVPEVPEVIVPEEGENVALSKTATSSSNETNAFTADKAVDGSKSRASRWASAVSSNPQWITVDLGAKTQIENIIIEWERKNATEYKVQVSDDNEIWTDVYAATSAPSKNRQEINLDKAIATRYVRVYIDKHIANADGVNWNNVSIYEIEIYNGGIPKGFDEIVNSIKVRDLTIDDEALPMPEVPEGYEISFVGADYEEVIGADMKINRPLVDTKVRVNFEVKQGDKKAYTPDIDVIVPGANEVTGNEVPTVIPELREWLGGAGNFEINNGSRIVISPSSEAELSKSMKVFAEDYKDIVGREIEVVVSDSPKTGDFYFELNNKRPELRKEGYYMNIGDFVKVESNEAAAAFLSTRTILQILKQNGTTIPQGITRD
;
A
#
# COMPACT_ATOMS: atom_id res chain seq x y z
N ASP A 1 11.35 -61.25 36.70
CA ASP A 1 12.12 -60.38 35.80
C ASP A 1 11.41 -60.38 34.46
N VAL A 2 10.86 -59.24 34.04
CA VAL A 2 10.09 -59.10 32.79
C VAL A 2 10.99 -58.80 31.58
N GLY A 3 12.31 -58.71 31.80
CA GLY A 3 13.28 -58.25 30.81
C GLY A 3 13.07 -56.78 30.45
N SER A 4 13.89 -56.27 29.52
CA SER A 4 13.73 -54.92 28.98
C SER A 4 12.51 -54.85 28.06
N GLN A 5 11.55 -53.96 28.39
CA GLN A 5 10.33 -53.75 27.61
C GLN A 5 10.22 -52.28 27.20
N LYS A 6 9.88 -52.01 25.93
CA LYS A 6 9.51 -50.66 25.48
C LYS A 6 8.03 -50.43 25.75
N ALA A 7 7.69 -49.57 26.72
CA ALA A 7 6.31 -49.27 27.07
C ALA A 7 6.15 -47.82 27.57
N ARG A 8 5.00 -47.20 27.26
CA ARG A 8 4.57 -45.89 27.81
C ARG A 8 3.69 -46.03 29.04
N TYR A 9 3.02 -47.17 29.19
CA TYR A 9 2.14 -47.48 30.32
C TYR A 9 2.42 -48.89 30.81
N VAL A 10 2.47 -49.07 32.13
CA VAL A 10 2.60 -50.38 32.77
C VAL A 10 1.30 -50.69 33.49
N ARG A 11 0.76 -51.89 33.26
CA ARG A 11 -0.42 -52.41 33.96
C ARG A 11 0.02 -53.57 34.84
N ILE A 12 -0.33 -53.51 36.12
CA ILE A 12 -0.16 -54.63 37.04
C ILE A 12 -1.51 -55.33 37.18
N THR A 13 -1.53 -56.62 36.85
CA THR A 13 -2.69 -57.49 37.03
C THR A 13 -2.37 -58.48 38.15
N ILE A 14 -3.24 -58.58 39.15
CA ILE A 14 -3.12 -59.57 40.23
C ILE A 14 -4.01 -60.75 39.87
N GLU A 15 -3.38 -61.88 39.56
CA GLU A 15 -4.09 -63.09 39.08
C GLU A 15 -4.50 -64.03 40.21
N ASP A 16 -3.80 -63.99 41.35
CA ASP A 16 -4.12 -64.78 42.55
C ASP A 16 -3.58 -64.09 43.83
N TYR A 17 -4.18 -64.35 44.99
CA TYR A 17 -3.69 -63.91 46.30
C TYR A 17 -4.19 -64.79 47.46
N SER A 18 -3.38 -64.90 48.51
CA SER A 18 -3.73 -65.64 49.73
C SER A 18 -4.13 -64.70 50.87
N PRO A 19 -5.33 -64.86 51.47
CA PRO A 19 -5.87 -63.89 52.43
C PRO A 19 -5.28 -63.98 53.86
N THR A 20 -4.34 -64.90 54.15
CA THR A 20 -3.88 -65.14 55.53
C THR A 20 -2.37 -65.34 55.62
N GLN A 21 -1.65 -64.31 56.09
CA GLN A 21 -0.39 -64.51 56.81
C GLN A 21 -0.68 -64.70 58.31
N GLU A 22 0.14 -65.54 58.96
CA GLU A 22 0.05 -65.84 60.39
C GLU A 22 0.20 -64.53 61.20
N GLY A 23 -0.89 -64.13 61.89
CA GLY A 23 -0.95 -62.88 62.68
C GLY A 23 -1.80 -61.73 62.10
N SER A 24 -2.42 -61.89 60.93
CA SER A 24 -3.30 -60.85 60.34
C SER A 24 -4.69 -60.78 60.99
N THR A 25 -5.21 -59.58 61.26
CA THR A 25 -6.58 -59.32 61.76
C THR A 25 -7.59 -59.00 60.65
N ILE A 26 -7.19 -59.06 59.38
CA ILE A 26 -8.05 -58.70 58.23
C ILE A 26 -8.79 -59.96 57.75
N SER A 27 -10.13 -59.92 57.76
CA SER A 27 -11.00 -61.09 57.53
C SER A 27 -11.73 -61.09 56.18
N TRP A 28 -11.29 -60.29 55.21
CA TRP A 28 -11.89 -60.25 53.87
C TRP A 28 -10.82 -60.28 52.77
N ASN A 29 -11.26 -60.75 51.63
CA ASN A 29 -10.52 -60.91 50.39
C ASN A 29 -10.06 -59.55 49.85
N THR A 30 -8.78 -59.20 50.07
CA THR A 30 -8.23 -57.92 49.65
C THR A 30 -6.75 -58.04 49.30
N VAL A 31 -6.30 -57.16 48.39
CA VAL A 31 -4.91 -56.93 48.06
C VAL A 31 -4.67 -55.44 48.20
N SER A 32 -3.64 -55.07 48.96
CA SER A 32 -3.20 -53.68 49.11
C SER A 32 -1.75 -53.58 48.69
N MET A 33 -1.41 -52.53 47.94
CA MET A 33 -0.06 -52.24 47.50
C MET A 33 0.27 -50.81 47.93
N TYR A 34 1.36 -50.65 48.68
CA TYR A 34 1.76 -49.34 49.20
C TYR A 34 2.41 -48.46 48.13
N GLU A 35 3.25 -49.06 47.29
CA GLU A 35 3.97 -48.36 46.22
C GLU A 35 4.32 -49.33 45.09
N VAL A 36 4.48 -48.78 43.88
CA VAL A 36 5.02 -49.47 42.71
C VAL A 36 6.18 -48.62 42.20
N GLU A 37 7.35 -49.23 42.13
CA GLU A 37 8.52 -48.61 41.53
C GLU A 37 8.85 -49.34 40.23
N ILE A 38 9.05 -48.56 39.16
CA ILE A 38 9.41 -49.09 37.83
C ILE A 38 10.80 -48.56 37.51
N TYR A 39 11.75 -49.47 37.40
CA TYR A 39 13.15 -49.15 37.18
C TYR A 39 13.55 -49.42 35.74
N ASN A 40 14.35 -48.50 35.19
CA ASN A 40 15.12 -48.75 33.98
C ASN A 40 16.59 -48.90 34.37
N ASN A 41 17.19 -50.06 34.10
CA ASN A 41 18.58 -50.35 34.45
C ASN A 41 19.58 -49.86 33.39
N GLU A 42 19.13 -49.29 32.26
CA GLU A 42 20.00 -48.66 31.27
C GLU A 42 19.59 -47.20 31.02
N PRO A 43 20.53 -46.23 31.04
CA PRO A 43 20.25 -44.86 30.65
C PRO A 43 19.90 -44.84 29.16
N VAL A 44 18.62 -44.71 28.85
CA VAL A 44 18.17 -44.37 27.49
C VAL A 44 18.32 -42.87 27.38
N GLU A 45 19.19 -42.41 26.49
CA GLU A 45 19.22 -41.01 26.06
C GLU A 45 17.79 -40.65 25.60
N PRO A 46 17.17 -39.57 26.12
CA PRO A 46 15.78 -39.28 25.77
C PRO A 46 15.72 -39.05 24.25
N GLU A 47 15.04 -39.93 23.53
CA GLU A 47 14.61 -39.61 22.18
C GLU A 47 13.68 -38.40 22.31
N VAL A 48 14.19 -37.23 21.87
CA VAL A 48 13.37 -36.03 21.73
C VAL A 48 12.24 -36.42 20.78
N PRO A 49 10.96 -36.38 21.20
CA PRO A 49 9.88 -36.66 20.27
C PRO A 49 10.00 -35.65 19.12
N GLU A 50 10.12 -36.14 17.88
CA GLU A 50 10.05 -35.28 16.70
C GLU A 50 8.70 -34.54 16.77
N VAL A 51 8.74 -33.26 17.14
CA VAL A 51 7.60 -32.38 16.95
C VAL A 51 7.43 -32.31 15.43
N PRO A 52 6.27 -32.69 14.86
CA PRO A 52 6.10 -32.63 13.42
C PRO A 52 6.42 -31.22 12.96
N GLU A 53 7.43 -31.10 12.10
CA GLU A 53 7.92 -29.82 11.61
C GLU A 53 6.77 -29.11 10.90
N VAL A 54 6.43 -27.91 11.39
CA VAL A 54 5.45 -27.06 10.71
C VAL A 54 6.16 -26.42 9.53
N ILE A 55 5.70 -26.73 8.33
CA ILE A 55 6.19 -26.09 7.11
C ILE A 55 5.67 -24.65 7.10
N VAL A 56 6.57 -23.69 6.96
CA VAL A 56 6.25 -22.26 6.78
C VAL A 56 6.58 -21.90 5.32
N PRO A 57 5.59 -21.84 4.42
CA PRO A 57 5.78 -21.50 3.01
C PRO A 57 6.26 -20.05 2.83
N GLU A 58 6.91 -19.77 1.71
CA GLU A 58 7.21 -18.38 1.33
C GLU A 58 5.93 -17.59 1.06
N GLU A 59 5.96 -16.26 1.26
CA GLU A 59 4.79 -15.43 1.00
C GLU A 59 4.38 -15.52 -0.48
N GLY A 60 3.09 -15.71 -0.71
CA GLY A 60 2.52 -15.81 -2.05
C GLY A 60 2.66 -17.18 -2.73
N GLU A 61 3.21 -18.19 -2.07
CA GLU A 61 3.16 -19.58 -2.55
C GLU A 61 1.76 -20.19 -2.36
N ASN A 62 1.11 -20.67 -3.43
CA ASN A 62 -0.14 -21.43 -3.33
C ASN A 62 0.16 -22.87 -2.88
N VAL A 63 0.02 -23.16 -1.58
CA VAL A 63 0.31 -24.48 -1.02
C VAL A 63 -0.75 -25.53 -1.31
N ALA A 64 -1.91 -25.15 -1.86
CA ALA A 64 -2.93 -26.10 -2.32
C ALA A 64 -2.61 -26.64 -3.72
N LEU A 65 -1.76 -25.96 -4.50
CA LEU A 65 -1.52 -26.30 -5.90
C LEU A 65 -1.01 -27.74 -6.06
N SER A 66 -1.68 -28.50 -6.91
CA SER A 66 -1.42 -29.91 -7.21
C SER A 66 -1.44 -30.85 -5.98
N LYS A 67 -2.06 -30.43 -4.88
CA LYS A 67 -2.24 -31.28 -3.70
C LYS A 67 -3.34 -32.31 -3.92
N THR A 68 -3.41 -33.31 -3.04
CA THR A 68 -4.48 -34.29 -3.09
C THR A 68 -5.77 -33.68 -2.56
N ALA A 69 -6.83 -33.76 -3.35
CA ALA A 69 -8.16 -33.31 -2.94
C ALA A 69 -9.19 -34.46 -3.00
N THR A 70 -10.14 -34.44 -2.06
CA THR A 70 -11.27 -35.38 -1.99
C THR A 70 -12.57 -34.62 -1.81
N SER A 71 -13.69 -35.21 -2.20
CA SER A 71 -15.01 -34.55 -2.16
C SER A 71 -16.10 -35.49 -1.67
N SER A 72 -17.21 -34.90 -1.23
CA SER A 72 -18.44 -35.62 -0.85
C SER A 72 -19.05 -36.40 -2.02
N SER A 73 -19.01 -35.81 -3.22
CA SER A 73 -19.57 -36.37 -4.44
C SER A 73 -19.03 -35.62 -5.67
N ASN A 74 -19.23 -36.21 -6.85
CA ASN A 74 -18.86 -35.60 -8.13
C ASN A 74 -20.03 -35.68 -9.12
N GLU A 75 -20.27 -34.62 -9.89
CA GLU A 75 -21.30 -34.55 -10.94
C GLU A 75 -21.02 -35.58 -12.04
N THR A 76 -19.75 -35.69 -12.43
CA THR A 76 -19.24 -36.65 -13.42
C THR A 76 -17.81 -37.03 -13.06
N ASN A 77 -17.25 -38.03 -13.75
CA ASN A 77 -15.84 -38.39 -13.61
C ASN A 77 -14.87 -37.33 -14.16
N ALA A 78 -15.37 -36.26 -14.82
CA ALA A 78 -14.56 -35.15 -15.31
C ALA A 78 -14.48 -33.96 -14.33
N PHE A 79 -15.41 -33.87 -13.37
CA PHE A 79 -15.51 -32.74 -12.43
C PHE A 79 -15.21 -33.18 -11.00
N THR A 80 -14.02 -33.75 -10.83
CA THR A 80 -13.50 -34.32 -9.59
C THR A 80 -12.75 -33.29 -8.74
N ALA A 81 -12.47 -33.62 -7.48
CA ALA A 81 -11.88 -32.70 -6.50
C ALA A 81 -10.50 -32.15 -6.91
N ASP A 82 -9.68 -32.94 -7.62
CA ASP A 82 -8.35 -32.53 -8.10
C ASP A 82 -8.41 -31.32 -9.04
N LYS A 83 -9.56 -31.09 -9.69
CA LYS A 83 -9.76 -29.96 -10.61
C LYS A 83 -9.91 -28.62 -9.91
N ALA A 84 -10.09 -28.60 -8.60
CA ALA A 84 -10.16 -27.37 -7.82
C ALA A 84 -8.82 -26.99 -7.19
N VAL A 85 -7.74 -27.70 -7.53
CA VAL A 85 -6.39 -27.44 -7.01
C VAL A 85 -5.34 -27.58 -8.12
N ASP A 86 -5.75 -27.49 -9.39
CA ASP A 86 -4.88 -27.75 -10.55
C ASP A 86 -4.32 -26.46 -11.19
N GLY A 87 -4.68 -25.29 -10.65
CA GLY A 87 -4.30 -23.97 -11.17
C GLY A 87 -5.12 -23.51 -12.38
N SER A 88 -6.16 -24.24 -12.79
CA SER A 88 -6.97 -23.94 -13.97
C SER A 88 -8.37 -23.45 -13.61
N LYS A 89 -8.65 -22.18 -13.89
CA LYS A 89 -9.94 -21.53 -13.61
C LYS A 89 -10.94 -21.64 -14.76
N SER A 90 -10.80 -22.69 -15.56
CA SER A 90 -11.60 -22.86 -16.78
C SER A 90 -12.89 -23.62 -16.50
N ARG A 91 -13.94 -23.39 -17.32
CA ARG A 91 -15.20 -24.13 -17.18
C ARG A 91 -15.06 -25.66 -17.23
N ALA A 92 -14.00 -26.16 -17.85
CA ALA A 92 -13.70 -27.58 -18.00
C ALA A 92 -12.87 -28.17 -16.84
N SER A 93 -12.16 -27.34 -16.05
CA SER A 93 -11.48 -27.72 -14.80
C SER A 93 -12.23 -27.13 -13.63
N ARG A 94 -13.10 -27.94 -13.02
CA ARG A 94 -13.77 -27.59 -11.78
C ARG A 94 -14.14 -28.83 -11.01
N TRP A 95 -14.16 -28.75 -9.69
CA TRP A 95 -14.94 -29.69 -8.91
C TRP A 95 -16.42 -29.29 -9.00
N ALA A 96 -17.30 -30.28 -9.16
CA ALA A 96 -18.74 -30.08 -9.11
C ALA A 96 -19.39 -31.22 -8.33
N SER A 97 -20.25 -30.91 -7.36
CA SER A 97 -20.98 -31.93 -6.62
C SER A 97 -21.97 -32.68 -7.51
N ALA A 98 -22.33 -33.90 -7.12
CA ALA A 98 -23.50 -34.55 -7.69
C ALA A 98 -24.77 -33.73 -7.41
N VAL A 99 -25.78 -33.88 -8.27
CA VAL A 99 -27.11 -33.29 -8.04
C VAL A 99 -27.77 -34.00 -6.86
N SER A 100 -27.59 -33.45 -5.66
CA SER A 100 -27.97 -34.12 -4.40
C SER A 100 -28.26 -33.11 -3.29
N SER A 101 -28.79 -33.59 -2.17
CA SER A 101 -29.05 -32.76 -0.99
C SER A 101 -27.76 -32.32 -0.32
N ASN A 102 -27.86 -31.30 0.52
CA ASN A 102 -26.80 -30.89 1.43
C ASN A 102 -26.50 -31.99 2.48
N PRO A 103 -25.31 -31.96 3.12
CA PRO A 103 -24.17 -31.09 2.86
C PRO A 103 -23.31 -31.58 1.68
N GLN A 104 -22.51 -30.68 1.10
CA GLN A 104 -21.44 -31.02 0.15
C GLN A 104 -20.12 -30.49 0.67
N TRP A 105 -19.01 -31.14 0.31
CA TRP A 105 -17.69 -30.69 0.75
C TRP A 105 -16.59 -31.08 -0.22
N ILE A 106 -15.51 -30.32 -0.16
CA ILE A 106 -14.22 -30.63 -0.78
C ILE A 106 -13.11 -30.37 0.25
N THR A 107 -12.19 -31.32 0.36
CA THR A 107 -11.07 -31.32 1.30
C THR A 107 -9.76 -31.40 0.54
N VAL A 108 -8.80 -30.55 0.90
CA VAL A 108 -7.42 -30.53 0.41
C VAL A 108 -6.50 -31.08 1.50
N ASP A 109 -5.67 -32.07 1.18
CA ASP A 109 -4.56 -32.57 2.03
C ASP A 109 -3.26 -31.87 1.60
N LEU A 110 -2.74 -30.97 2.43
CA LEU A 110 -1.49 -30.24 2.17
C LEU A 110 -0.25 -31.16 2.21
N GLY A 111 -0.41 -32.40 2.69
CA GLY A 111 0.61 -33.45 2.77
C GLY A 111 1.37 -33.46 4.10
N ALA A 112 1.54 -32.30 4.72
CA ALA A 112 2.16 -32.11 6.02
C ALA A 112 1.48 -30.94 6.74
N LYS A 113 1.83 -30.72 8.01
CA LYS A 113 1.32 -29.59 8.77
C LYS A 113 1.98 -28.31 8.26
N THR A 114 1.18 -27.43 7.67
CA THR A 114 1.63 -26.23 6.95
C THR A 114 0.97 -24.99 7.55
N GLN A 115 1.73 -23.91 7.70
CA GLN A 115 1.21 -22.61 8.11
C GLN A 115 0.43 -21.96 6.96
N ILE A 116 -0.79 -21.47 7.27
CA ILE A 116 -1.69 -20.80 6.34
C ILE A 116 -2.29 -19.55 6.98
N GLU A 117 -2.57 -18.53 6.15
CA GLU A 117 -3.17 -17.25 6.55
C GLU A 117 -4.31 -16.81 5.63
N ASN A 118 -4.27 -17.21 4.36
CA ASN A 118 -5.23 -16.78 3.35
C ASN A 118 -5.75 -17.94 2.51
N ILE A 119 -7.04 -17.88 2.20
CA ILE A 119 -7.74 -18.88 1.39
C ILE A 119 -8.56 -18.17 0.32
N ILE A 120 -8.40 -18.57 -0.93
CA ILE A 120 -9.21 -18.10 -2.05
C ILE A 120 -10.07 -19.24 -2.54
N ILE A 121 -11.35 -18.94 -2.74
CA ILE A 121 -12.29 -19.85 -3.40
C ILE A 121 -12.78 -19.16 -4.66
N GLU A 122 -12.49 -19.73 -5.82
CA GLU A 122 -13.16 -19.37 -7.06
C GLU A 122 -14.41 -20.22 -7.27
N TRP A 123 -15.55 -19.63 -6.96
CA TRP A 123 -16.87 -20.23 -7.17
C TRP A 123 -17.28 -20.20 -8.64
N GLU A 124 -17.80 -21.32 -9.14
CA GLU A 124 -18.45 -21.34 -10.46
C GLU A 124 -19.71 -20.49 -10.47
N ARG A 125 -20.50 -20.58 -9.39
CA ARG A 125 -21.74 -19.84 -9.17
C ARG A 125 -21.84 -19.40 -7.71
N LYS A 126 -22.54 -18.30 -7.47
CA LYS A 126 -22.78 -17.79 -6.11
C LYS A 126 -24.02 -18.44 -5.50
N ASN A 127 -23.96 -19.76 -5.31
CA ASN A 127 -25.14 -20.55 -4.93
C ASN A 127 -24.98 -21.36 -3.63
N ALA A 128 -23.80 -21.38 -3.01
CA ALA A 128 -23.59 -21.84 -1.64
C ALA A 128 -24.12 -20.77 -0.66
N THR A 129 -25.27 -21.01 -0.04
CA THR A 129 -25.98 -20.06 0.82
C THR A 129 -25.69 -20.19 2.31
N GLU A 130 -25.07 -21.29 2.73
CA GLU A 130 -24.51 -21.47 4.07
C GLU A 130 -23.30 -22.39 3.93
N TYR A 131 -22.12 -21.97 4.37
CA TYR A 131 -20.88 -22.72 4.23
C TYR A 131 -19.81 -22.27 5.21
N LYS A 132 -18.79 -23.11 5.36
CA LYS A 132 -17.68 -22.93 6.28
C LYS A 132 -16.37 -23.29 5.59
N VAL A 133 -15.29 -22.67 6.06
CA VAL A 133 -13.95 -23.22 5.85
C VAL A 133 -13.49 -23.80 7.17
N GLN A 134 -12.97 -25.01 7.11
CA GLN A 134 -12.58 -25.79 8.27
C GLN A 134 -11.17 -26.32 8.10
N VAL A 135 -10.46 -26.47 9.22
CA VAL A 135 -9.11 -27.03 9.28
C VAL A 135 -9.08 -28.26 10.17
N SER A 136 -8.15 -29.18 9.90
CA SER A 136 -7.96 -30.41 10.67
C SER A 136 -6.53 -30.93 10.53
N ASP A 137 -6.00 -31.54 11.59
CA ASP A 137 -4.71 -32.25 11.55
C ASP A 137 -4.87 -33.75 11.20
N ASP A 138 -6.06 -34.32 11.38
CA ASP A 138 -6.35 -35.76 11.30
C ASP A 138 -7.42 -36.14 10.26
N ASN A 139 -8.03 -35.16 9.60
CA ASN A 139 -9.14 -35.31 8.65
C ASN A 139 -10.45 -35.84 9.29
N GLU A 140 -10.52 -35.91 10.62
CA GLU A 140 -11.65 -36.44 11.39
C GLU A 140 -12.29 -35.36 12.27
N ILE A 141 -11.47 -34.62 13.01
CA ILE A 141 -11.89 -33.53 13.90
C ILE A 141 -11.63 -32.21 13.21
N TRP A 142 -12.70 -31.42 13.05
CA TRP A 142 -12.68 -30.20 12.26
C TRP A 142 -12.96 -28.97 13.13
N THR A 143 -12.17 -27.91 12.89
CA THR A 143 -12.37 -26.60 13.51
C THR A 143 -12.78 -25.59 12.45
N ASP A 144 -13.87 -24.86 12.70
CA ASP A 144 -14.32 -23.77 11.82
C ASP A 144 -13.35 -22.59 11.93
N VAL A 145 -12.84 -22.12 10.79
CA VAL A 145 -11.98 -20.92 10.70
C VAL A 145 -12.64 -19.79 9.90
N TYR A 146 -13.74 -20.10 9.21
CA TYR A 146 -14.60 -19.15 8.54
C TYR A 146 -16.02 -19.72 8.45
N ALA A 147 -17.03 -18.85 8.53
CA ALA A 147 -18.43 -19.23 8.33
C ALA A 147 -19.19 -18.12 7.59
N ALA A 148 -20.08 -18.52 6.69
CA ALA A 148 -20.98 -17.65 5.95
C ALA A 148 -22.41 -18.18 6.01
N THR A 149 -23.38 -17.28 6.20
CA THR A 149 -24.83 -17.58 6.21
C THR A 149 -25.55 -16.98 4.99
N SER A 150 -24.79 -16.65 3.94
CA SER A 150 -25.29 -16.14 2.66
C SER A 150 -24.35 -16.53 1.53
N ALA A 151 -24.81 -16.39 0.28
CA ALA A 151 -23.97 -16.60 -0.90
C ALA A 151 -22.77 -15.63 -0.95
N PRO A 152 -21.64 -16.06 -1.55
CA PRO A 152 -20.49 -15.18 -1.75
C PRO A 152 -20.88 -13.99 -2.62
N SER A 153 -20.35 -12.81 -2.29
CA SER A 153 -20.65 -11.56 -3.00
C SER A 153 -19.96 -11.46 -4.37
N LYS A 154 -18.84 -12.17 -4.55
CA LYS A 154 -18.06 -12.29 -5.78
C LYS A 154 -17.74 -13.76 -6.06
N ASN A 155 -17.55 -14.12 -7.32
CA ASN A 155 -17.10 -15.47 -7.71
C ASN A 155 -15.71 -15.79 -7.16
N ARG A 156 -14.76 -14.84 -7.24
CA ARG A 156 -13.48 -14.95 -6.53
C ARG A 156 -13.66 -14.39 -5.12
N GLN A 157 -13.69 -15.28 -4.14
CA GLN A 157 -13.81 -14.94 -2.73
C GLN A 157 -12.46 -15.08 -2.03
N GLU A 158 -12.03 -14.03 -1.36
CA GLU A 158 -10.85 -14.03 -0.50
C GLU A 158 -11.28 -14.14 0.96
N ILE A 159 -10.64 -15.04 1.71
CA ILE A 159 -10.87 -15.29 3.12
C ILE A 159 -9.53 -15.10 3.83
N ASN A 160 -9.42 -14.02 4.58
CA ASN A 160 -8.27 -13.74 5.45
C ASN A 160 -8.55 -14.36 6.82
N LEU A 161 -7.65 -15.19 7.33
CA LEU A 161 -7.76 -15.76 8.66
C LEU A 161 -7.32 -14.74 9.71
N ASP A 162 -7.97 -14.74 10.88
CA ASP A 162 -7.65 -13.79 11.97
C ASP A 162 -6.21 -13.94 12.50
N LYS A 163 -5.59 -15.09 12.26
CA LYS A 163 -4.20 -15.41 12.61
C LYS A 163 -3.70 -16.55 11.73
N ALA A 164 -2.38 -16.70 11.66
CA ALA A 164 -1.74 -17.87 11.08
C ALA A 164 -2.17 -19.16 11.80
N ILE A 165 -2.50 -20.19 11.02
CA ILE A 165 -2.91 -21.52 11.51
C ILE A 165 -2.00 -22.56 10.87
N ALA A 166 -1.43 -23.45 11.68
CA ALA A 166 -0.74 -24.64 11.21
C ALA A 166 -1.73 -25.81 11.13
N THR A 167 -1.96 -26.35 9.93
CA THR A 167 -2.92 -27.45 9.67
C THR A 167 -2.42 -28.34 8.55
N ARG A 168 -2.91 -29.59 8.48
CA ARG A 168 -2.66 -30.47 7.32
C ARG A 168 -3.82 -30.47 6.32
N TYR A 169 -5.05 -30.43 6.81
CA TYR A 169 -6.25 -30.51 5.99
C TYR A 169 -7.02 -29.19 6.03
N VAL A 170 -7.55 -28.81 4.87
CA VAL A 170 -8.45 -27.67 4.72
C VAL A 170 -9.69 -28.13 3.95
N ARG A 171 -10.88 -27.83 4.47
CA ARG A 171 -12.16 -28.24 3.88
C ARG A 171 -13.09 -27.05 3.68
N VAL A 172 -13.65 -26.94 2.47
CA VAL A 172 -14.81 -26.10 2.21
C VAL A 172 -16.05 -26.96 2.43
N TYR A 173 -16.81 -26.67 3.49
CA TYR A 173 -17.99 -27.42 3.89
C TYR A 173 -19.25 -26.60 3.62
N ILE A 174 -20.11 -27.09 2.73
CA ILE A 174 -21.27 -26.36 2.21
C ILE A 174 -22.52 -26.95 2.86
N ASP A 175 -22.99 -26.28 3.90
CA ASP A 175 -24.19 -26.61 4.68
C ASP A 175 -25.47 -26.46 3.85
N LYS A 176 -25.57 -25.43 3.02
CA LYS A 176 -26.73 -25.19 2.15
C LYS A 176 -26.31 -24.60 0.81
N HIS A 177 -26.81 -25.16 -0.29
CA HIS A 177 -26.80 -24.52 -1.61
C HIS A 177 -28.20 -24.48 -2.23
N ILE A 178 -28.37 -23.61 -3.23
CA ILE A 178 -29.62 -23.47 -4.00
C ILE A 178 -29.39 -23.81 -5.48
N ALA A 179 -30.44 -24.32 -6.13
CA ALA A 179 -30.40 -24.66 -7.55
C ALA A 179 -30.37 -23.42 -8.47
N ASN A 180 -31.03 -22.35 -8.03
CA ASN A 180 -31.31 -21.15 -8.82
C ASN A 180 -30.35 -20.02 -8.44
N ALA A 181 -29.26 -19.88 -9.20
CA ALA A 181 -28.33 -18.76 -9.06
C ALA A 181 -27.73 -18.42 -10.41
N ASP A 182 -27.47 -17.12 -10.63
CA ASP A 182 -26.82 -16.59 -11.83
C ASP A 182 -27.49 -17.08 -13.15
N GLY A 183 -28.83 -17.22 -13.15
CA GLY A 183 -29.62 -17.64 -14.31
C GLY A 183 -29.58 -19.15 -14.64
N VAL A 184 -28.88 -19.95 -13.84
CA VAL A 184 -28.77 -21.40 -14.00
C VAL A 184 -29.68 -22.10 -12.97
N ASN A 185 -30.40 -23.13 -13.41
CA ASN A 185 -31.29 -23.94 -12.58
C ASN A 185 -30.79 -25.39 -12.54
N TRP A 186 -29.74 -25.61 -11.74
CA TRP A 186 -29.07 -26.90 -11.61
C TRP A 186 -28.57 -27.07 -10.17
N ASN A 187 -29.11 -28.07 -9.46
CA ASN A 187 -28.92 -28.26 -8.02
C ASN A 187 -27.62 -28.98 -7.68
N ASN A 188 -26.50 -28.35 -8.01
CA ASN A 188 -25.17 -28.70 -7.53
C ASN A 188 -24.41 -27.45 -7.09
N VAL A 189 -23.26 -27.63 -6.47
CA VAL A 189 -22.29 -26.57 -6.18
C VAL A 189 -20.97 -26.90 -6.85
N SER A 190 -20.22 -25.87 -7.23
CA SER A 190 -18.99 -26.05 -7.98
C SER A 190 -17.96 -24.96 -7.69
N ILE A 191 -16.69 -25.39 -7.66
CA ILE A 191 -15.52 -24.57 -7.37
C ILE A 191 -14.51 -24.81 -8.49
N TYR A 192 -14.06 -23.71 -9.11
CA TYR A 192 -13.00 -23.69 -10.10
C TYR A 192 -11.63 -23.92 -9.48
N GLU A 193 -11.32 -23.21 -8.39
CA GLU A 193 -10.00 -23.30 -7.75
C GLU A 193 -10.10 -22.95 -6.26
N ILE A 194 -9.29 -23.63 -5.46
CA ILE A 194 -8.99 -23.35 -4.06
C ILE A 194 -7.49 -23.06 -3.98
N GLU A 195 -7.15 -21.83 -3.62
CA GLU A 195 -5.77 -21.40 -3.40
C GLU A 195 -5.57 -21.15 -1.91
N ILE A 196 -4.46 -21.61 -1.34
CA ILE A 196 -4.15 -21.46 0.09
C ILE A 196 -2.75 -20.87 0.19
N TYR A 197 -2.58 -19.82 0.99
CA TYR A 197 -1.33 -19.05 1.08
C TYR A 197 -0.89 -18.87 2.54
N ASN A 198 0.43 -18.82 2.73
CA ASN A 198 1.05 -18.22 3.91
C ASN A 198 1.33 -16.73 3.61
N GLY A 199 1.04 -15.83 4.56
CA GLY A 199 1.07 -14.38 4.31
C GLY A 199 0.00 -13.92 3.31
N GLY A 200 0.22 -12.76 2.67
CA GLY A 200 -0.76 -12.13 1.78
C GLY A 200 -1.03 -12.92 0.48
N ILE A 201 -2.24 -12.75 -0.06
CA ILE A 201 -2.59 -13.22 -1.40
C ILE A 201 -1.68 -12.52 -2.43
N PRO A 202 -1.03 -13.23 -3.36
CA PRO A 202 -0.27 -12.61 -4.44
C PRO A 202 -1.13 -11.60 -5.19
N LYS A 203 -0.75 -10.33 -5.08
CA LYS A 203 -1.37 -9.28 -5.87
C LYS A 203 -0.99 -9.44 -7.33
N GLY A 204 -1.97 -9.33 -8.21
CA GLY A 204 -1.70 -9.31 -9.65
C GLY A 204 -0.81 -8.11 -10.01
N PHE A 205 -0.14 -8.18 -11.16
CA PHE A 205 0.72 -7.09 -11.65
C PHE A 205 0.01 -5.72 -11.62
N ASP A 206 -1.21 -5.64 -12.14
CA ASP A 206 -2.00 -4.40 -12.14
C ASP A 206 -2.38 -3.95 -10.73
N GLU A 207 -2.59 -4.87 -9.80
CA GLU A 207 -2.91 -4.54 -8.42
C GLU A 207 -1.68 -3.97 -7.69
N ILE A 208 -0.49 -4.53 -7.94
CA ILE A 208 0.78 -3.97 -7.44
C ILE A 208 0.95 -2.53 -7.96
N VAL A 209 0.83 -2.33 -9.28
CA VAL A 209 0.96 -1.00 -9.93
C VAL A 209 0.00 0.01 -9.31
N ASN A 210 -1.26 -0.37 -9.09
CA ASN A 210 -2.27 0.52 -8.51
C ASN A 210 -2.15 0.70 -6.99
N SER A 211 -1.34 -0.12 -6.32
CA SER A 211 -1.12 -0.04 -4.88
C SER A 211 0.13 0.74 -4.48
N ILE A 212 0.97 1.15 -5.44
CA ILE A 212 2.15 1.97 -5.19
C ILE A 212 1.75 3.28 -4.52
N LYS A 213 2.47 3.62 -3.45
CA LYS A 213 2.31 4.87 -2.70
C LYS A 213 3.69 5.43 -2.36
N VAL A 214 3.77 6.74 -2.31
CA VAL A 214 4.92 7.44 -1.72
C VAL A 214 4.56 7.69 -0.26
N ARG A 215 5.50 7.47 0.66
CA ARG A 215 5.32 7.85 2.06
C ARG A 215 5.19 9.36 2.19
N ASP A 216 4.64 9.83 3.31
CA ASP A 216 4.64 11.26 3.61
C ASP A 216 6.07 11.81 3.64
N LEU A 217 6.25 12.96 3.00
CA LEU A 217 7.52 13.66 2.96
C LEU A 217 7.69 14.52 4.20
N THR A 218 8.95 14.68 4.61
CA THR A 218 9.37 15.52 5.72
C THR A 218 10.22 16.68 5.22
N ILE A 219 10.44 17.67 6.08
CA ILE A 219 11.28 18.83 5.75
C ILE A 219 12.74 18.45 5.49
N ASP A 220 13.18 17.29 5.98
CA ASP A 220 14.54 16.77 5.85
C ASP A 220 14.75 16.00 4.54
N ASP A 221 13.69 15.64 3.81
CA ASP A 221 13.80 14.89 2.57
C ASP A 221 14.32 15.78 1.43
N GLU A 222 15.56 15.58 1.01
CA GLU A 222 16.18 16.33 -0.11
C GLU A 222 15.84 15.76 -1.50
N ALA A 223 15.30 14.54 -1.55
CA ALA A 223 14.85 13.87 -2.76
C ALA A 223 13.59 13.05 -2.50
N LEU A 224 12.78 12.82 -3.54
CA LEU A 224 11.61 11.96 -3.48
C LEU A 224 12.06 10.51 -3.15
N PRO A 225 11.57 9.89 -2.07
CA PRO A 225 11.89 8.50 -1.78
C PRO A 225 11.22 7.59 -2.81
N MET A 226 11.99 6.64 -3.37
CA MET A 226 11.43 5.61 -4.24
C MET A 226 10.52 4.67 -3.42
N PRO A 227 9.29 4.40 -3.89
CA PRO A 227 8.45 3.37 -3.28
C PRO A 227 9.10 1.99 -3.32
N GLU A 228 8.82 1.16 -2.32
CA GLU A 228 9.22 -0.24 -2.32
C GLU A 228 8.29 -1.08 -3.20
N VAL A 229 8.87 -2.07 -3.88
CA VAL A 229 8.14 -3.05 -4.69
C VAL A 229 8.54 -4.47 -4.30
N PRO A 230 7.67 -5.47 -4.48
CA PRO A 230 8.00 -6.87 -4.17
C PRO A 230 9.19 -7.38 -4.98
N GLU A 231 9.79 -8.49 -4.51
CA GLU A 231 10.87 -9.16 -5.24
C GLU A 231 10.44 -9.52 -6.67
N GLY A 232 11.35 -9.31 -7.64
CA GLY A 232 11.08 -9.53 -9.06
C GLY A 232 10.37 -8.38 -9.78
N TYR A 233 10.03 -7.30 -9.07
CA TYR A 233 9.55 -6.06 -9.67
C TYR A 233 10.65 -5.00 -9.72
N GLU A 234 10.61 -4.16 -10.74
CA GLU A 234 11.44 -2.96 -10.84
C GLU A 234 10.53 -1.73 -10.87
N ILE A 235 10.98 -0.62 -10.27
CA ILE A 235 10.26 0.65 -10.27
C ILE A 235 11.20 1.80 -10.65
N SER A 236 10.72 2.72 -11.47
CA SER A 236 11.46 3.92 -11.85
C SER A 236 10.55 5.15 -11.88
N PHE A 237 11.06 6.28 -11.40
CA PHE A 237 10.37 7.56 -11.48
C PHE A 237 10.20 8.02 -12.93
N VAL A 238 8.99 8.47 -13.29
CA VAL A 238 8.67 8.96 -14.64
C VAL A 238 8.70 10.48 -14.67
N GLY A 239 8.04 11.13 -13.71
CA GLY A 239 8.04 12.59 -13.62
C GLY A 239 7.08 13.13 -12.56
N ALA A 240 7.08 14.45 -12.47
CA ALA A 240 6.17 15.24 -11.66
C ALA A 240 5.45 16.28 -12.55
N ASP A 241 4.23 16.67 -12.18
CA ASP A 241 3.54 17.78 -12.85
C ASP A 241 4.22 19.14 -12.62
N TYR A 242 4.85 19.33 -11.45
CA TYR A 242 5.73 20.46 -11.14
C TYR A 242 7.19 20.02 -11.01
N GLU A 243 7.89 19.97 -12.13
CA GLU A 243 9.31 19.61 -12.17
C GLU A 243 10.22 20.66 -11.50
N GLU A 244 9.71 21.87 -11.29
CA GLU A 244 10.36 22.92 -10.51
C GLU A 244 10.40 22.58 -9.03
N VAL A 245 9.47 21.76 -8.53
CA VAL A 245 9.41 21.30 -7.12
C VAL A 245 10.09 19.93 -6.97
N ILE A 246 9.79 18.97 -7.85
CA ILE A 246 10.45 17.66 -7.87
C ILE A 246 11.09 17.46 -9.25
N GLY A 247 12.41 17.58 -9.31
CA GLY A 247 13.16 17.44 -10.56
C GLY A 247 13.09 16.03 -11.16
N ALA A 248 13.46 15.90 -12.44
CA ALA A 248 13.56 14.60 -13.10
C ALA A 248 14.61 13.67 -12.48
N ASP A 249 15.59 14.23 -11.75
CA ASP A 249 16.57 13.55 -10.92
C ASP A 249 16.04 13.22 -9.51
N MET A 250 14.73 13.41 -9.29
CA MET A 250 14.00 13.26 -8.03
C MET A 250 14.40 14.26 -6.94
N LYS A 251 15.27 15.24 -7.23
CA LYS A 251 15.67 16.25 -6.26
C LYS A 251 14.47 17.12 -5.88
N ILE A 252 14.28 17.33 -4.59
CA ILE A 252 13.26 18.24 -4.07
C ILE A 252 13.84 19.65 -4.01
N ASN A 253 13.31 20.54 -4.85
CA ASN A 253 13.52 21.98 -4.72
C ASN A 253 12.42 22.51 -3.80
N ARG A 254 12.77 22.72 -2.53
CA ARG A 254 11.83 23.03 -1.45
C ARG A 254 10.90 24.20 -1.83
N PRO A 255 9.56 24.01 -1.83
CA PRO A 255 8.60 25.07 -2.10
C PRO A 255 8.51 26.08 -0.94
N LEU A 256 7.93 27.27 -1.17
CA LEU A 256 7.88 28.34 -0.14
C LEU A 256 6.95 27.92 1.00
N VAL A 257 5.87 27.24 0.63
CA VAL A 257 4.78 26.73 1.45
C VAL A 257 4.47 25.30 1.00
N ASP A 258 3.72 24.55 1.81
CA ASP A 258 3.32 23.18 1.45
C ASP A 258 2.67 23.15 0.06
N THR A 259 3.25 22.35 -0.83
CA THR A 259 2.84 22.29 -2.23
C THR A 259 2.46 20.87 -2.61
N LYS A 260 1.28 20.73 -3.19
CA LYS A 260 0.80 19.46 -3.74
C LYS A 260 1.39 19.25 -5.13
N VAL A 261 2.05 18.12 -5.33
CA VAL A 261 2.67 17.69 -6.59
C VAL A 261 2.14 16.31 -6.95
N ARG A 262 1.82 16.07 -8.21
CA ARG A 262 1.49 14.72 -8.72
C ARG A 262 2.71 14.09 -9.32
N VAL A 263 3.00 12.86 -8.90
CA VAL A 263 4.08 12.05 -9.42
C VAL A 263 3.56 10.74 -9.99
N ASN A 264 4.30 10.16 -10.91
CA ASN A 264 4.02 8.81 -11.40
C ASN A 264 5.29 7.99 -11.58
N PHE A 265 5.11 6.67 -11.59
CA PHE A 265 6.18 5.70 -11.69
C PHE A 265 5.87 4.69 -12.79
N GLU A 266 6.92 4.15 -13.38
CA GLU A 266 6.87 2.95 -14.21
C GLU A 266 7.21 1.75 -13.33
N VAL A 267 6.42 0.69 -13.45
CA VAL A 267 6.66 -0.59 -12.77
C VAL A 267 6.83 -1.68 -13.83
N LYS A 268 7.85 -2.53 -13.66
CA LYS A 268 8.12 -3.67 -14.52
C LYS A 268 8.14 -4.98 -13.73
N GLN A 269 7.79 -6.07 -14.41
CA GLN A 269 7.95 -7.44 -13.94
C GLN A 269 8.24 -8.33 -15.15
N GLY A 270 9.52 -8.69 -15.36
CA GLY A 270 9.96 -9.33 -16.60
C GLY A 270 9.62 -8.47 -17.83
N ASP A 271 8.89 -9.03 -18.80
CA ASP A 271 8.47 -8.31 -20.01
C ASP A 271 7.24 -7.40 -19.81
N LYS A 272 6.57 -7.48 -18.65
CA LYS A 272 5.41 -6.63 -18.35
C LYS A 272 5.86 -5.25 -17.89
N LYS A 273 5.14 -4.22 -18.34
CA LYS A 273 5.34 -2.83 -17.95
C LYS A 273 3.99 -2.13 -17.85
N ALA A 274 3.83 -1.32 -16.81
CA ALA A 274 2.71 -0.39 -16.65
C ALA A 274 3.17 0.87 -15.91
N TYR A 275 2.30 1.88 -15.90
CA TYR A 275 2.51 3.12 -15.15
C TYR A 275 1.49 3.20 -14.03
N THR A 276 1.91 3.73 -12.88
CA THR A 276 0.99 4.05 -11.80
C THR A 276 0.00 5.13 -12.26
N PRO A 277 -1.19 5.20 -11.65
CA PRO A 277 -1.96 6.45 -11.64
C PRO A 277 -1.11 7.60 -11.08
N ASP A 278 -1.59 8.83 -11.24
CA ASP A 278 -1.01 9.99 -10.56
C ASP A 278 -1.14 9.81 -9.05
N ILE A 279 0.00 9.92 -8.36
CA ILE A 279 0.09 9.87 -6.91
C ILE A 279 0.28 11.29 -6.41
N ASP A 280 -0.70 11.76 -5.65
CA ASP A 280 -0.64 13.06 -4.97
C ASP A 280 0.38 12.99 -3.82
N VAL A 281 1.36 13.89 -3.82
CA VAL A 281 2.38 14.04 -2.77
C VAL A 281 2.34 15.48 -2.27
N ILE A 282 2.34 15.66 -0.95
CA ILE A 282 2.52 16.99 -0.34
C ILE A 282 4.01 17.16 -0.05
N VAL A 283 4.65 18.12 -0.71
CA VAL A 283 6.02 18.51 -0.43
C VAL A 283 5.99 19.60 0.64
N PRO A 284 6.55 19.36 1.84
CA PRO A 284 6.58 20.38 2.89
C PRO A 284 7.27 21.65 2.42
N GLY A 285 6.68 22.79 2.72
CA GLY A 285 7.24 24.10 2.46
C GLY A 285 8.34 24.48 3.42
N ALA A 286 9.17 25.45 3.02
CA ALA A 286 10.19 26.02 3.89
C ALA A 286 9.61 26.91 5.01
N ASN A 287 8.35 27.34 4.89
CA ASN A 287 7.72 28.30 5.79
C ASN A 287 6.27 27.93 6.09
N GLU A 288 5.81 28.32 7.27
CA GLU A 288 4.39 28.29 7.59
C GLU A 288 3.65 29.42 6.87
N VAL A 289 2.42 29.14 6.42
CA VAL A 289 1.57 30.13 5.76
C VAL A 289 1.10 31.14 6.80
N THR A 290 1.68 32.34 6.76
CA THR A 290 1.29 33.48 7.59
C THR A 290 1.27 34.75 6.74
N GLY A 291 0.62 35.82 7.22
CA GLY A 291 0.63 37.13 6.56
C GLY A 291 -0.49 37.34 5.55
N ASN A 292 -0.23 38.19 4.55
CA ASN A 292 -1.20 38.57 3.53
C ASN A 292 -1.68 37.37 2.70
N GLU A 293 -2.97 37.37 2.37
CA GLU A 293 -3.56 36.44 1.40
C GLU A 293 -2.92 36.55 0.02
N VAL A 294 -3.00 35.46 -0.76
CA VAL A 294 -2.47 35.42 -2.13
C VAL A 294 -3.14 36.49 -3.00
N PRO A 295 -2.36 37.34 -3.70
CA PRO A 295 -2.93 38.32 -4.63
C PRO A 295 -3.68 37.62 -5.77
N THR A 296 -4.85 38.13 -6.13
CA THR A 296 -5.62 37.60 -7.25
C THR A 296 -4.94 37.96 -8.57
N VAL A 297 -4.43 36.98 -9.30
CA VAL A 297 -3.86 37.13 -10.64
C VAL A 297 -4.32 35.99 -11.55
N ILE A 298 -4.26 36.20 -12.86
CA ILE A 298 -4.66 35.20 -13.87
C ILE A 298 -3.51 35.00 -14.87
N PRO A 299 -2.99 33.77 -15.03
CA PRO A 299 -3.22 32.59 -14.16
C PRO A 299 -2.79 32.85 -12.71
N GLU A 300 -3.23 31.99 -11.78
CA GLU A 300 -2.88 32.12 -10.35
C GLU A 300 -1.37 31.95 -10.11
N LEU A 301 -0.86 32.55 -9.04
CA LEU A 301 0.54 32.34 -8.63
C LEU A 301 0.73 30.90 -8.16
N ARG A 302 1.80 30.24 -8.63
CA ARG A 302 2.13 28.88 -8.20
C ARG A 302 2.41 28.78 -6.70
N GLU A 303 3.22 29.69 -6.14
CA GLU A 303 3.56 29.71 -4.72
C GLU A 303 3.42 31.12 -4.14
N TRP A 304 2.80 31.26 -2.98
CA TRP A 304 2.73 32.53 -2.25
C TRP A 304 3.01 32.35 -0.76
N LEU A 305 3.96 33.11 -0.24
CA LEU A 305 4.20 33.29 1.18
C LEU A 305 3.86 34.74 1.57
N GLY A 306 2.81 34.91 2.37
CA GLY A 306 2.34 36.23 2.81
C GLY A 306 3.37 36.96 3.68
N GLY A 307 3.53 38.27 3.43
CA GLY A 307 4.23 39.19 4.30
C GLY A 307 3.26 40.00 5.15
N ALA A 308 3.76 41.04 5.84
CA ALA A 308 2.93 41.94 6.64
C ALA A 308 2.93 43.35 6.06
N GLY A 309 1.75 43.93 5.81
CA GLY A 309 1.63 45.28 5.26
C GLY A 309 1.62 45.31 3.73
N ASN A 310 1.84 46.49 3.15
CA ASN A 310 1.76 46.69 1.71
C ASN A 310 2.99 47.46 1.21
N PHE A 311 3.49 47.04 0.05
CA PHE A 311 4.30 47.89 -0.81
C PHE A 311 3.39 48.97 -1.41
N GLU A 312 3.89 50.21 -1.50
CA GLU A 312 3.13 51.33 -2.04
C GLU A 312 3.96 52.13 -3.05
N ILE A 313 3.38 52.34 -4.24
CA ILE A 313 3.99 53.18 -5.28
C ILE A 313 3.78 54.66 -4.96
N ASN A 314 4.77 55.48 -5.28
CA ASN A 314 4.75 56.92 -5.07
C ASN A 314 5.38 57.67 -6.26
N ASN A 315 5.39 59.00 -6.21
CA ASN A 315 5.91 59.82 -7.31
C ASN A 315 7.43 59.68 -7.53
N GLY A 316 8.16 59.09 -6.57
CA GLY A 316 9.57 58.77 -6.67
C GLY A 316 9.87 57.30 -7.01
N SER A 317 8.83 56.48 -7.26
CA SER A 317 8.99 55.09 -7.68
C SER A 317 9.69 55.01 -9.04
N ARG A 318 10.59 54.03 -9.19
CA ARG A 318 11.35 53.78 -10.42
C ARG A 318 11.31 52.30 -10.78
N ILE A 319 11.49 52.01 -12.06
CA ILE A 319 11.90 50.69 -12.54
C ILE A 319 13.42 50.69 -12.57
N VAL A 320 14.04 49.88 -11.73
CA VAL A 320 15.49 49.80 -11.54
C VAL A 320 15.97 48.48 -12.14
N ILE A 321 16.90 48.56 -13.09
CA ILE A 321 17.55 47.39 -13.70
C ILE A 321 18.95 47.26 -13.08
N SER A 322 19.31 46.05 -12.64
CA SER A 322 20.70 45.73 -12.31
C SER A 322 21.62 46.07 -13.50
N PRO A 323 22.79 46.71 -13.30
CA PRO A 323 23.75 46.96 -14.38
C PRO A 323 24.16 45.69 -15.13
N SER A 324 24.23 44.54 -14.45
CA SER A 324 24.53 43.26 -15.11
C SER A 324 23.44 42.77 -16.06
N SER A 325 22.22 43.29 -15.94
CA SER A 325 21.04 42.84 -16.68
C SER A 325 20.53 43.88 -17.68
N GLU A 326 21.16 45.06 -17.77
CA GLU A 326 20.72 46.18 -18.60
C GLU A 326 20.52 45.77 -20.06
N ALA A 327 21.51 45.10 -20.65
CA ALA A 327 21.50 44.75 -22.07
C ALA A 327 20.29 43.88 -22.47
N GLU A 328 19.85 43.01 -21.57
CA GLU A 328 18.79 42.04 -21.82
C GLU A 328 17.40 42.56 -21.40
N LEU A 329 17.33 43.32 -20.31
CA LEU A 329 16.05 43.76 -19.73
C LEU A 329 15.57 45.12 -20.23
N SER A 330 16.46 45.98 -20.75
CA SER A 330 16.13 47.38 -21.11
C SER A 330 14.89 47.50 -22.00
N LYS A 331 14.72 46.60 -22.98
CA LYS A 331 13.57 46.63 -23.88
C LYS A 331 12.28 46.27 -23.13
N SER A 332 12.28 45.18 -22.38
CA SER A 332 11.12 44.70 -21.63
C SER A 332 10.70 45.68 -20.53
N MET A 333 11.67 46.33 -19.87
CA MET A 333 11.38 47.30 -18.81
C MET A 333 10.81 48.63 -19.34
N LYS A 334 11.15 49.02 -20.58
CA LYS A 334 10.48 50.13 -21.26
C LYS A 334 9.02 49.81 -21.57
N VAL A 335 8.73 48.58 -22.02
CA VAL A 335 7.35 48.11 -22.23
C VAL A 335 6.59 48.10 -20.89
N PHE A 336 7.22 47.62 -19.82
CA PHE A 336 6.62 47.70 -18.48
C PHE A 336 6.31 49.14 -18.05
N ALA A 337 7.18 50.11 -18.34
CA ALA A 337 6.92 51.52 -18.05
C ALA A 337 5.72 52.08 -18.82
N GLU A 338 5.58 51.72 -20.10
CA GLU A 338 4.42 52.07 -20.94
C GLU A 338 3.13 51.47 -20.38
N ASP A 339 3.12 50.17 -20.09
CA ASP A 339 1.97 49.48 -19.53
C ASP A 339 1.61 49.99 -18.12
N TYR A 340 2.62 50.33 -17.31
CA TYR A 340 2.42 50.94 -16.00
C TYR A 340 1.69 52.27 -16.13
N LYS A 341 2.05 53.10 -17.12
CA LYS A 341 1.34 54.36 -17.38
C LYS A 341 -0.11 54.11 -17.76
N ASP A 342 -0.39 53.09 -18.56
CA ASP A 342 -1.75 52.75 -18.97
C ASP A 342 -2.62 52.25 -17.81
N ILE A 343 -2.02 51.51 -16.86
CA ILE A 343 -2.72 50.94 -15.70
C ILE A 343 -2.86 51.94 -14.54
N VAL A 344 -1.78 52.64 -14.18
CA VAL A 344 -1.70 53.52 -12.99
C VAL A 344 -1.98 54.99 -13.34
N GLY A 345 -1.86 55.37 -14.62
CA GLY A 345 -2.05 56.74 -15.09
C GLY A 345 -0.87 57.67 -14.80
N ARG A 346 0.31 57.13 -14.44
CA ARG A 346 1.52 57.88 -14.10
C ARG A 346 2.72 57.36 -14.86
N GLU A 347 3.59 58.27 -15.29
CA GLU A 347 4.88 57.88 -15.86
C GLU A 347 5.81 57.35 -14.76
N ILE A 348 6.65 56.38 -15.12
CA ILE A 348 7.67 55.80 -14.25
C ILE A 348 9.00 55.76 -14.98
N GLU A 349 10.06 56.19 -14.30
CA GLU A 349 11.40 56.23 -14.89
C GLU A 349 12.05 54.84 -14.86
N VAL A 350 12.73 54.48 -15.96
CA VAL A 350 13.61 53.30 -16.02
C VAL A 350 15.06 53.74 -15.81
N VAL A 351 15.70 53.23 -14.77
CA VAL A 351 17.08 53.55 -14.40
C VAL A 351 17.93 52.30 -14.25
N VAL A 352 19.25 52.44 -14.42
CA VAL A 352 20.22 51.36 -14.22
C VAL A 352 21.02 51.65 -12.96
N SER A 353 20.92 50.76 -11.96
CA SER A 353 21.54 50.96 -10.65
C SER A 353 21.45 49.69 -9.80
N ASP A 354 22.44 49.47 -8.92
CA ASP A 354 22.41 48.44 -7.88
C ASP A 354 21.79 48.94 -6.55
N SER A 355 21.13 50.10 -6.56
CA SER A 355 20.62 50.76 -5.33
C SER A 355 19.14 51.11 -5.45
N PRO A 356 18.25 50.10 -5.30
CA PRO A 356 16.81 50.35 -5.20
C PRO A 356 16.48 51.06 -3.88
N LYS A 357 15.37 51.81 -3.90
CA LYS A 357 14.82 52.55 -2.77
C LYS A 357 13.40 52.08 -2.49
N THR A 358 12.86 52.46 -1.34
CA THR A 358 11.45 52.22 -1.01
C THR A 358 10.53 52.73 -2.13
N GLY A 359 9.62 51.87 -2.58
CA GLY A 359 8.70 52.16 -3.68
C GLY A 359 9.22 51.79 -5.07
N ASP A 360 10.45 51.29 -5.22
CA ASP A 360 11.00 50.87 -6.52
C ASP A 360 10.58 49.45 -6.93
N PHE A 361 10.65 49.18 -8.23
CA PHE A 361 10.62 47.84 -8.81
C PHE A 361 12.03 47.51 -9.33
N TYR A 362 12.71 46.55 -8.71
CA TYR A 362 14.08 46.16 -9.01
C TYR A 362 14.12 44.81 -9.75
N PHE A 363 14.81 44.75 -10.89
CA PHE A 363 14.91 43.55 -11.72
C PHE A 363 16.37 43.13 -11.91
N GLU A 364 16.65 41.85 -11.66
CA GLU A 364 17.98 41.23 -11.75
C GLU A 364 17.88 39.87 -12.45
N LEU A 365 18.61 39.70 -13.56
CA LEU A 365 18.85 38.38 -14.14
C LEU A 365 20.01 37.70 -13.41
N ASN A 366 19.78 36.51 -12.88
CA ASN A 366 20.80 35.66 -12.27
C ASN A 366 20.39 34.18 -12.28
N ASN A 367 21.31 33.29 -11.94
CA ASN A 367 21.05 31.84 -11.90
C ASN A 367 21.12 31.28 -10.46
N LYS A 368 20.66 32.04 -9.46
CA LYS A 368 20.61 31.57 -8.06
C LYS A 368 19.50 30.54 -7.83
N ARG A 369 18.57 30.40 -8.77
CA ARG A 369 17.39 29.52 -8.74
C ARG A 369 17.21 28.82 -10.08
N PRO A 370 18.12 27.89 -10.44
CA PRO A 370 18.04 27.19 -11.72
C PRO A 370 16.72 26.43 -11.92
N GLU A 371 16.05 26.06 -10.83
CA GLU A 371 14.72 25.43 -10.83
C GLU A 371 13.63 26.31 -11.45
N LEU A 372 13.79 27.63 -11.53
CA LEU A 372 12.82 28.53 -12.18
C LEU A 372 12.82 28.41 -13.71
N ARG A 373 13.83 27.77 -14.30
CA ARG A 373 13.92 27.52 -15.76
C ARG A 373 13.74 28.82 -16.56
N LYS A 374 13.03 28.77 -17.69
CA LYS A 374 12.94 29.89 -18.67
C LYS A 374 11.84 30.90 -18.38
N GLU A 375 10.78 30.48 -17.72
CA GLU A 375 9.56 31.29 -17.53
C GLU A 375 9.30 31.62 -16.06
N GLY A 376 9.96 30.91 -15.13
CA GLY A 376 9.76 31.12 -13.71
C GLY A 376 10.51 32.34 -13.16
N TYR A 377 9.89 33.04 -12.21
CA TYR A 377 10.46 34.18 -11.51
C TYR A 377 10.28 34.07 -10.00
N TYR A 378 11.24 34.65 -9.27
CA TYR A 378 11.15 34.87 -7.83
C TYR A 378 10.89 36.34 -7.59
N MET A 379 9.80 36.69 -6.90
CA MET A 379 9.48 38.06 -6.56
C MET A 379 9.31 38.22 -5.06
N ASN A 380 10.09 39.12 -4.46
CA ASN A 380 10.00 39.50 -3.06
C ASN A 380 9.47 40.93 -2.96
N ILE A 381 8.33 41.09 -2.30
CA ILE A 381 7.57 42.34 -2.18
C ILE A 381 7.71 42.81 -0.74
N GLY A 382 8.63 43.75 -0.51
CA GLY A 382 8.87 44.40 0.78
C GLY A 382 8.72 45.92 0.65
N ASP A 383 9.71 46.66 1.15
CA ASP A 383 9.80 48.11 0.94
C ASP A 383 9.97 48.48 -0.55
N PHE A 384 10.53 47.56 -1.33
CA PHE A 384 10.59 47.59 -2.79
C PHE A 384 10.24 46.21 -3.32
N VAL A 385 9.84 46.13 -4.59
CA VAL A 385 9.59 44.86 -5.27
C VAL A 385 10.90 44.41 -5.92
N LYS A 386 11.45 43.28 -5.50
CA LYS A 386 12.60 42.64 -6.14
C LYS A 386 12.15 41.46 -6.98
N VAL A 387 12.52 41.46 -8.25
CA VAL A 387 12.34 40.32 -9.18
C VAL A 387 13.71 39.75 -9.54
N GLU A 388 13.86 38.44 -9.33
CA GLU A 388 15.00 37.66 -9.79
C GLU A 388 14.50 36.57 -10.76
N SER A 389 15.13 36.44 -11.92
CA SER A 389 14.80 35.39 -12.90
C SER A 389 16.02 34.94 -13.70
N ASN A 390 15.97 33.73 -14.26
CA ASN A 390 17.09 33.20 -15.07
C ASN A 390 17.13 33.82 -16.48
N GLU A 391 15.97 34.19 -17.01
CA GLU A 391 15.79 34.67 -18.38
C GLU A 391 14.96 35.95 -18.43
N ALA A 392 15.16 36.77 -19.47
CA ALA A 392 14.41 38.02 -19.67
C ALA A 392 12.89 37.79 -19.89
N ALA A 393 12.50 36.62 -20.42
CA ALA A 393 11.10 36.25 -20.62
C ALA A 393 10.36 36.13 -19.29
N ALA A 394 10.94 35.44 -18.31
CA ALA A 394 10.41 35.33 -16.96
C ALA A 394 10.31 36.70 -16.25
N ALA A 395 11.32 37.56 -16.38
CA ALA A 395 11.26 38.92 -15.86
C ALA A 395 10.07 39.69 -16.45
N PHE A 396 9.79 39.54 -17.75
CA PHE A 396 8.63 40.15 -18.38
C PHE A 396 7.31 39.60 -17.85
N LEU A 397 7.18 38.28 -17.62
CA LEU A 397 5.98 37.68 -17.03
C LEU A 397 5.69 38.25 -15.63
N SER A 398 6.72 38.42 -14.80
CA SER A 398 6.56 39.06 -13.48
C SER A 398 5.97 40.48 -13.55
N THR A 399 6.22 41.22 -14.64
CA THR A 399 5.61 42.56 -14.83
C THR A 399 4.11 42.46 -15.05
N ARG A 400 3.62 41.38 -15.68
CA ARG A 400 2.18 41.16 -15.88
C ARG A 400 1.50 40.91 -14.53
N THR A 401 2.13 40.12 -13.67
CA THR A 401 1.69 39.90 -12.28
C THR A 401 1.60 41.21 -11.52
N ILE A 402 2.67 42.03 -11.52
CA ILE A 402 2.69 43.34 -10.85
C ILE A 402 1.54 44.23 -11.34
N LEU A 403 1.38 44.35 -12.66
CA LEU A 403 0.33 45.19 -13.25
C LEU A 403 -1.08 44.69 -12.94
N GLN A 404 -1.29 43.37 -12.92
CA GLN A 404 -2.58 42.80 -12.54
C GLN A 404 -2.94 43.14 -11.10
N ILE A 405 -1.97 43.06 -10.17
CA ILE A 405 -2.20 43.40 -8.76
C ILE A 405 -2.49 44.90 -8.63
N LEU A 406 -1.68 45.77 -9.27
CA LEU A 406 -1.89 47.23 -9.23
C LEU A 406 -3.22 47.64 -9.86
N LYS A 407 -3.64 47.01 -10.96
CA LYS A 407 -4.93 47.27 -11.59
C LYS A 407 -6.11 47.04 -10.64
N GLN A 408 -5.97 46.09 -9.71
CA GLN A 408 -6.99 45.75 -8.72
C GLN A 408 -6.91 46.63 -7.47
N ASN A 409 -5.69 46.90 -6.99
CA ASN A 409 -5.44 47.52 -5.69
C ASN A 409 -5.03 49.00 -5.77
N GLY A 410 -4.96 49.57 -6.98
CA GLY A 410 -4.55 50.95 -7.22
C GLY A 410 -3.05 51.14 -7.03
N THR A 411 -2.65 51.67 -5.87
CA THR A 411 -1.25 52.05 -5.58
C THR A 411 -0.52 51.06 -4.70
N THR A 412 -1.16 49.98 -4.28
CA THR A 412 -0.61 49.06 -3.28
C THR A 412 -0.48 47.63 -3.80
N ILE A 413 0.53 46.92 -3.32
CA ILE A 413 0.76 45.49 -3.54
C ILE A 413 0.95 44.85 -2.17
N PRO A 414 0.22 43.78 -1.80
CA PRO A 414 0.45 43.08 -0.55
C PRO A 414 1.90 42.61 -0.46
N GLN A 415 2.56 42.86 0.68
CA GLN A 415 3.89 42.33 0.91
C GLN A 415 3.85 40.79 0.99
N GLY A 416 4.92 40.16 0.54
CA GLY A 416 5.05 38.70 0.47
C GLY A 416 6.09 38.26 -0.56
N ILE A 417 6.20 36.94 -0.73
CA ILE A 417 7.16 36.31 -1.64
C ILE A 417 6.39 35.35 -2.54
N THR A 418 6.67 35.41 -3.85
CA THR A 418 6.16 34.44 -4.83
C THR A 418 7.29 33.76 -5.59
N ARG A 419 7.08 32.48 -5.89
CA ARG A 419 7.77 31.76 -6.95
C ARG A 419 6.72 31.25 -7.90
N ASP A 420 6.80 31.69 -9.13
CA ASP A 420 5.80 31.40 -10.15
C ASP A 420 6.55 30.98 -11.41
#